data_AF-A0A0F8UKW4-F1
#
_entry.id   AF-A0A0F8UKW4-F1
#
_cell.length_a   1.000
_cell.length_b   1.000
_cell.length_c   1.000
_cell.angle_alpha   90.00
_cell.angle_beta   90.00
_cell.angle_gamma   90.00
#
_symmetry.space_group_name_H-M   'P 1'
#
loop_
_entity.id
_entity.type
_entity.pdbx_description
1 polymer ?
#
loop_
_entity_poly.entity_id
_entity_poly.type
_entity_poly.pdbx_seq_one_letter_code
_entity_poly.pdbx_strand_id
1 'polypeptide(L)'
;MVEKEIDYLCSQYGLKPTNLSKFTLKLNFPDPDLKYGFSGEDNSLYLPLYHELNVSSSLPGEMFCMVYIQLILDPDKVNSEYLADFFNNPLGLKIRKGWEARGFVLRPETRNSEEVQESQQTSALNNPALLSGKSGFSGISYPVTGETSSENGDSIYSICQGSDGMTYVLPDSASPVPEILSFPDLDLESLMHSKLYLPDLQVQLEILKIKALTKELISQLNIFECRLSTYPKSMSHIRRKLELIREAVKLANDSDYILELIRRGESKRLEFKSTLRMNLMTGKPDWNIQHAVLKTIVAYLNTDGGILLVGVSNDGEILGIKNDGFPNEDRFLLHFKQLIKQHIGLNYSPMIEYTLVPVNGKEVLEIACKKSDEAVFLKTDKNDEEFYIRTGPSSERLTGSKLIEYVNRRYNGKSD
;
A
#
# COMPACT_ATOMS: atom_id res chain seq x y z
N MET A 1 18.36 -8.38 7.90
CA MET A 1 17.56 -7.13 8.09
C MET A 1 16.10 -7.38 7.75
N VAL A 2 15.79 -7.95 6.57
CA VAL A 2 14.42 -8.25 6.11
C VAL A 2 13.65 -9.22 7.03
N GLU A 3 14.25 -10.31 7.51
CA GLU A 3 13.54 -11.25 8.40
C GLU A 3 13.12 -10.62 9.74
N LYS A 4 13.95 -9.75 10.34
CA LYS A 4 13.57 -9.05 11.58
C LYS A 4 12.41 -8.07 11.36
N GLU A 5 12.33 -7.46 10.19
CA GLU A 5 11.21 -6.58 9.81
C GLU A 5 9.92 -7.39 9.59
N ILE A 6 10.01 -8.55 8.92
CA ILE A 6 8.88 -9.47 8.73
C ILE A 6 8.40 -10.02 10.08
N ASP A 7 9.30 -10.49 10.93
CA ASP A 7 8.97 -11.03 12.26
C ASP A 7 8.29 -9.96 13.13
N TYR A 8 8.80 -8.73 13.10
CA TYR A 8 8.19 -7.60 13.81
C TYR A 8 6.77 -7.32 13.30
N LEU A 9 6.60 -7.16 11.98
CA LEU A 9 5.29 -6.89 11.38
C LEU A 9 4.29 -8.01 11.69
N CYS A 10 4.68 -9.27 11.50
CA CYS A 10 3.80 -10.40 11.72
C CYS A 10 3.42 -10.60 13.20
N SER A 11 4.33 -10.28 14.13
CA SER A 11 4.02 -10.27 15.56
C SER A 11 2.94 -9.25 15.94
N GLN A 12 2.94 -8.07 15.29
CA GLN A 12 1.91 -7.04 15.49
C GLN A 12 0.54 -7.48 14.99
N TYR A 13 0.50 -8.33 13.97
CA TYR A 13 -0.74 -8.95 13.46
C TYR A 13 -1.16 -10.21 14.23
N GLY A 14 -0.44 -10.59 15.29
CA GLY A 14 -0.74 -11.80 16.08
C GLY A 14 -0.50 -13.12 15.33
N LEU A 15 0.22 -13.09 14.21
CA LEU A 15 0.50 -14.27 13.39
C LEU A 15 1.72 -15.00 13.93
N LYS A 16 1.60 -16.32 14.07
CA LYS A 16 2.69 -17.17 14.56
C LYS A 16 3.53 -17.70 13.39
N PRO A 17 4.86 -17.67 13.48
CA PRO A 17 5.73 -18.26 12.47
C PRO A 17 5.50 -19.77 12.42
N THR A 18 5.26 -20.28 11.22
CA THR A 18 5.09 -21.71 10.96
C THR A 18 5.91 -22.10 9.72
N ASN A 19 6.61 -23.23 9.79
CA ASN A 19 7.43 -23.69 8.66
C ASN A 19 6.55 -24.14 7.49
N LEU A 20 6.99 -23.89 6.26
CA LEU A 20 6.31 -24.34 5.04
C LEU A 20 6.03 -25.86 5.05
N SER A 21 6.93 -26.67 5.61
CA SER A 21 6.74 -28.11 5.83
C SER A 21 5.52 -28.51 6.64
N LYS A 22 5.00 -27.63 7.49
CA LYS A 22 3.76 -27.93 8.23
C LYS A 22 2.52 -27.83 7.35
N PHE A 23 2.61 -27.14 6.21
CA PHE A 23 1.53 -26.88 5.27
C PHE A 23 1.60 -27.76 4.01
N THR A 24 2.76 -28.32 3.68
CA THR A 24 2.96 -29.12 2.46
C THR A 24 2.94 -30.61 2.78
N LEU A 25 2.09 -31.36 2.08
CA LEU A 25 2.02 -32.82 2.13
C LEU A 25 3.02 -33.48 1.17
N LYS A 26 3.18 -32.92 -0.03
CA LYS A 26 4.07 -33.45 -1.07
C LYS A 26 4.59 -32.33 -1.97
N LEU A 27 5.81 -32.51 -2.48
CA LEU A 27 6.44 -31.64 -3.46
C LEU A 27 6.71 -32.45 -4.74
N ASN A 28 6.29 -31.91 -5.89
CA ASN A 28 6.54 -32.50 -7.20
C ASN A 28 7.33 -31.52 -8.09
N PHE A 29 8.20 -32.09 -8.91
CA PHE A 29 8.87 -31.41 -10.01
C PHE A 29 8.08 -31.61 -11.31
N PRO A 30 8.25 -30.74 -12.31
CA PRO A 30 7.54 -30.88 -13.58
C PRO A 30 8.02 -32.14 -14.30
N ASP A 31 7.06 -32.92 -14.76
CA ASP A 31 7.23 -34.12 -15.57
C ASP A 31 7.08 -33.76 -17.06
N PRO A 32 8.13 -33.92 -17.88
CA PRO A 32 8.08 -33.60 -19.31
C PRO A 32 7.06 -34.45 -20.10
N ASP A 33 6.64 -35.60 -19.56
CA ASP A 33 5.65 -36.46 -20.21
C ASP A 33 4.21 -35.95 -20.01
N LEU A 34 4.00 -34.97 -19.12
CA LEU A 34 2.70 -34.38 -18.85
C LEU A 34 2.53 -33.06 -19.62
N LYS A 35 1.36 -32.88 -20.27
CA LYS A 35 1.01 -31.69 -21.05
C LYS A 35 1.24 -30.36 -20.33
N TYR A 36 1.03 -30.35 -19.01
CA TYR A 36 1.18 -29.17 -18.15
C TYR A 36 2.30 -29.32 -17.13
N GLY A 37 3.19 -30.31 -17.30
CA GLY A 37 4.25 -30.64 -16.35
C GLY A 37 3.78 -31.28 -15.04
N PHE A 38 2.51 -31.24 -14.69
CA PHE A 38 2.02 -31.71 -13.38
C PHE A 38 0.71 -32.49 -13.50
N SER A 39 0.48 -33.42 -12.58
CA SER A 39 -0.86 -33.96 -12.36
C SER A 39 -1.73 -32.89 -11.69
N GLY A 40 -2.97 -32.76 -12.14
CA GLY A 40 -3.95 -31.88 -11.51
C GLY A 40 -4.39 -32.48 -10.18
N GLU A 41 -3.79 -32.00 -9.09
CA GLU A 41 -4.13 -32.42 -7.73
C GLU A 41 -4.87 -31.28 -7.02
N ASP A 42 -5.86 -31.63 -6.20
CA ASP A 42 -6.60 -30.65 -5.41
C ASP A 42 -5.69 -29.92 -4.42
N ASN A 43 -6.02 -28.66 -4.11
CA ASN A 43 -5.28 -27.81 -3.18
C ASN A 43 -3.77 -27.69 -3.51
N SER A 44 -3.44 -27.68 -4.80
CA SER A 44 -2.07 -27.49 -5.30
C SER A 44 -1.67 -26.03 -5.38
N LEU A 45 -0.41 -25.75 -5.03
CA LEU A 45 0.26 -24.48 -5.26
C LEU A 45 1.41 -24.67 -6.24
N TYR A 46 1.44 -23.87 -7.29
CA TYR A 46 2.52 -23.83 -8.27
C TYR A 46 3.40 -22.63 -7.97
N LEU A 47 4.58 -22.89 -7.41
CA LEU A 47 5.57 -21.88 -7.07
C LEU A 47 6.59 -21.74 -8.22
N PRO A 48 6.78 -20.54 -8.79
CA PRO A 48 7.75 -20.36 -9.85
C PRO A 48 9.17 -20.31 -9.30
N LEU A 49 10.10 -20.80 -10.11
CA LEU A 49 11.54 -20.68 -9.87
C LEU A 49 12.09 -19.30 -10.17
N TYR A 50 11.31 -18.41 -10.81
CA TYR A 50 11.72 -17.03 -11.11
C TYR A 50 10.81 -16.04 -10.42
N HIS A 51 11.37 -14.98 -9.84
CA HIS A 51 10.61 -14.02 -9.03
C HIS A 51 9.59 -13.20 -9.85
N GLU A 52 9.82 -13.08 -11.15
CA GLU A 52 9.00 -12.28 -12.09
C GLU A 52 7.65 -12.95 -12.37
N LEU A 53 7.56 -14.25 -12.13
CA LEU A 53 6.37 -15.03 -12.33
C LEU A 53 5.49 -15.04 -11.07
N ASN A 54 4.19 -15.14 -11.29
CA ASN A 54 3.21 -15.22 -10.22
C ASN A 54 3.04 -16.65 -9.72
N VAL A 55 2.83 -16.80 -8.42
CA VAL A 55 2.40 -18.06 -7.81
C VAL A 55 0.96 -18.34 -8.24
N SER A 56 0.64 -19.60 -8.54
CA SER A 56 -0.70 -19.99 -9.01
C SER A 56 -1.28 -21.11 -8.17
N SER A 57 -2.60 -21.10 -7.95
CA SER A 57 -3.35 -22.23 -7.37
C SER A 57 -3.96 -23.14 -8.43
N SER A 58 -3.82 -22.79 -9.72
CA SER A 58 -4.23 -23.59 -10.87
C SER A 58 -3.01 -23.97 -11.73
N LEU A 59 -3.15 -25.01 -12.55
CA LEU A 59 -2.09 -25.48 -13.45
C LEU A 59 -1.47 -24.32 -14.25
N PRO A 60 -0.14 -24.22 -14.31
CA PRO A 60 0.54 -23.22 -15.11
C PRO A 60 0.29 -23.47 -16.60
N GLY A 61 0.38 -22.41 -17.41
CA GLY A 61 0.28 -22.52 -18.86
C GLY A 61 1.38 -23.41 -19.44
N GLU A 62 1.09 -24.09 -20.55
CA GLU A 62 1.95 -25.12 -21.17
C GLU A 62 3.40 -24.65 -21.38
N MET A 63 3.60 -23.39 -21.81
CA MET A 63 4.93 -22.82 -22.05
C MET A 63 5.77 -22.58 -20.79
N PHE A 64 5.15 -22.55 -19.60
CA PHE A 64 5.82 -22.17 -18.36
C PHE A 64 5.92 -23.31 -17.35
N CYS A 65 5.33 -24.48 -17.59
CA CYS A 65 5.27 -25.55 -16.59
C CYS A 65 6.65 -26.00 -16.07
N MET A 66 7.68 -25.99 -16.92
CA MET A 66 9.05 -26.40 -16.59
C MET A 66 9.75 -25.47 -15.58
N VAL A 67 9.22 -24.27 -15.34
CA VAL A 67 9.79 -23.29 -14.41
C VAL A 67 9.03 -23.17 -13.09
N TYR A 68 8.19 -24.15 -12.77
CA TYR A 68 7.45 -24.22 -11.51
C TYR A 68 7.82 -25.48 -10.72
N ILE A 69 7.51 -25.47 -9.43
CA ILE A 69 7.36 -26.66 -8.60
C ILE A 69 5.94 -26.71 -8.05
N GLN A 70 5.41 -27.91 -7.85
CA GLN A 70 4.09 -28.11 -7.27
C GLN A 70 4.21 -28.50 -5.80
N LEU A 71 3.53 -27.77 -4.93
CA LEU A 71 3.32 -28.12 -3.53
C LEU A 71 1.86 -28.57 -3.37
N ILE A 72 1.66 -29.84 -3.00
CA ILE A 72 0.35 -30.34 -2.59
C ILE A 72 0.19 -29.99 -1.12
N LEU A 73 -0.81 -29.17 -0.81
CA LEU A 73 -0.98 -28.57 0.49
C LEU A 73 -1.97 -29.33 1.38
N ASP A 74 -1.76 -29.27 2.68
CA ASP A 74 -2.65 -29.80 3.71
C ASP A 74 -3.95 -28.98 3.75
N PRO A 75 -5.09 -29.54 3.29
CA PRO A 75 -6.35 -28.81 3.17
C PRO A 75 -6.93 -28.41 4.53
N ASP A 76 -6.52 -29.04 5.63
CA ASP A 76 -6.99 -28.71 6.98
C ASP A 76 -6.26 -27.49 7.57
N LYS A 77 -5.20 -27.01 6.90
CA LYS A 77 -4.36 -25.91 7.40
C LYS A 77 -4.27 -24.72 6.46
N VAL A 78 -4.27 -24.96 5.15
CA VAL A 78 -4.06 -23.88 4.18
C VAL A 78 -4.85 -24.12 2.90
N ASN A 79 -5.42 -23.04 2.38
CA ASN A 79 -6.05 -23.03 1.07
C ASN A 79 -5.07 -22.56 0.00
N SER A 80 -4.97 -23.27 -1.13
CA SER A 80 -4.01 -22.96 -2.18
C SER A 80 -4.25 -21.62 -2.87
N GLU A 81 -5.51 -21.22 -3.07
CA GLU A 81 -5.85 -19.91 -3.64
C GLU A 81 -5.42 -18.78 -2.70
N TYR A 82 -5.68 -18.93 -1.40
CA TYR A 82 -5.19 -17.97 -0.40
C TYR A 82 -3.67 -17.87 -0.41
N LEU A 83 -2.97 -19.01 -0.43
CA LEU A 83 -1.51 -19.02 -0.37
C LEU A 83 -0.87 -18.45 -1.64
N ALA A 84 -1.46 -18.72 -2.82
CA ALA A 84 -1.04 -18.11 -4.08
C ALA A 84 -1.19 -16.58 -4.04
N ASP A 85 -2.36 -16.11 -3.61
CA ASP A 85 -2.63 -14.69 -3.43
C ASP A 85 -1.66 -14.03 -2.43
N PHE A 86 -1.39 -14.70 -1.31
CA PHE A 86 -0.42 -14.24 -0.32
C PHE A 86 0.96 -14.05 -0.92
N PHE A 87 1.49 -15.02 -1.67
CA PHE A 87 2.83 -14.91 -2.26
C PHE A 87 2.95 -13.87 -3.38
N ASN A 88 1.83 -13.46 -3.98
CA ASN A 88 1.78 -12.43 -5.02
C ASN A 88 1.57 -11.02 -4.46
N ASN A 89 1.20 -10.87 -3.18
CA ASN A 89 1.09 -9.57 -2.55
C ASN A 89 2.48 -8.99 -2.18
N PRO A 90 2.59 -7.70 -1.80
CA PRO A 90 3.88 -7.07 -1.51
C PRO A 90 4.72 -7.76 -0.43
N LEU A 91 4.10 -8.32 0.61
CA LEU A 91 4.80 -9.04 1.67
C LEU A 91 5.30 -10.40 1.16
N GLY A 92 4.45 -11.14 0.45
CA GLY A 92 4.83 -12.38 -0.22
C GLY A 92 5.99 -12.21 -1.20
N LEU A 93 5.97 -11.13 -1.99
CA LEU A 93 7.07 -10.77 -2.89
C LEU A 93 8.37 -10.49 -2.13
N LYS A 94 8.33 -9.80 -0.99
CA LYS A 94 9.51 -9.59 -0.12
C LYS A 94 10.05 -10.93 0.41
N ILE A 95 9.18 -11.85 0.81
CA ILE A 95 9.56 -13.20 1.26
C ILE A 95 10.23 -13.97 0.12
N ARG A 96 9.61 -14.01 -1.06
CA ARG A 96 10.16 -14.68 -2.26
C ARG A 96 11.50 -14.08 -2.70
N LYS A 97 11.68 -12.76 -2.59
CA LYS A 97 12.99 -12.12 -2.82
C LYS A 97 14.04 -12.54 -1.80
N GLY A 98 13.64 -12.77 -0.54
CA GLY A 98 14.52 -13.35 0.47
C GLY A 98 14.95 -14.79 0.14
N TRP A 99 14.08 -15.54 -0.54
CA TRP A 99 14.36 -16.90 -1.02
C TRP A 99 15.34 -16.93 -2.20
N GLU A 100 15.32 -15.92 -3.08
CA GLU A 100 16.32 -15.74 -4.14
C GLU A 100 17.74 -15.62 -3.59
N ALA A 101 17.94 -14.83 -2.52
CA ALA A 101 19.24 -14.67 -1.87
C ALA A 101 19.79 -15.98 -1.24
N ARG A 102 18.94 -17.00 -1.10
CA ARG A 102 19.27 -18.34 -0.59
C ARG A 102 19.34 -19.39 -1.71
N GLY A 103 19.17 -19.00 -2.97
CA GLY A 103 19.23 -19.89 -4.13
C GLY A 103 17.94 -20.70 -4.39
N PHE A 104 16.82 -20.41 -3.71
CA PHE A 104 15.55 -21.11 -3.94
C PHE A 104 14.76 -20.60 -5.16
N VAL A 105 15.09 -19.38 -5.61
CA VAL A 105 14.52 -18.72 -6.79
C VAL A 105 15.71 -18.29 -7.66
N LEU A 106 15.72 -18.70 -8.92
CA LEU A 106 16.78 -18.45 -9.89
C LEU A 106 16.72 -16.99 -10.37
N ARG A 107 17.91 -16.40 -10.56
CA ARG A 107 18.05 -15.16 -11.35
C ARG A 107 18.04 -15.50 -12.83
N PRO A 108 17.43 -14.66 -13.68
CA PRO A 108 17.72 -14.70 -15.11
C PRO A 108 19.23 -14.45 -15.29
N GLU A 109 19.93 -15.31 -16.02
CA GLU A 109 21.32 -15.06 -16.40
C GLU A 109 21.36 -13.82 -17.29
N THR A 110 21.85 -12.69 -16.77
CA THR A 110 22.25 -11.57 -17.60
C THR A 110 23.47 -12.03 -18.41
N ARG A 111 23.26 -12.40 -19.68
CA ARG A 111 24.35 -12.57 -20.64
C ARG A 111 25.09 -11.23 -20.77
N ASN A 112 26.25 -11.12 -20.12
CA ASN A 112 27.22 -10.08 -20.44
C ASN A 112 27.74 -10.35 -21.85
N SER A 113 27.34 -9.52 -22.80
CA SER A 113 27.85 -9.51 -24.16
C SER A 113 29.21 -8.82 -24.19
N GLU A 114 30.25 -9.47 -23.66
CA GLU A 114 31.65 -9.09 -23.92
C GLU A 114 32.48 -10.37 -23.98
N GLU A 115 32.57 -10.97 -25.18
CA GLU A 115 33.72 -11.74 -25.67
C GLU A 115 33.43 -12.24 -27.10
N VAL A 116 33.84 -11.48 -28.11
CA VAL A 116 34.33 -12.04 -29.38
C VAL A 116 35.48 -11.15 -29.87
N GLN A 117 36.70 -11.69 -29.77
CA GLN A 117 37.89 -11.15 -30.42
C GLN A 117 37.86 -11.38 -31.94
N GLU A 118 38.38 -10.37 -32.63
CA GLU A 118 39.03 -10.33 -33.95
C GLU A 118 38.93 -11.53 -34.90
N SER A 119 38.43 -11.26 -36.11
CA SER A 119 39.20 -11.55 -37.34
C SER A 119 38.77 -10.64 -38.50
N GLN A 120 39.79 -10.12 -39.19
CA GLN A 120 39.74 -9.14 -40.27
C GLN A 120 39.23 -9.75 -41.58
N GLN A 121 38.47 -8.98 -42.38
CA GLN A 121 38.81 -8.76 -43.79
C GLN A 121 38.08 -7.56 -44.41
N THR A 122 38.87 -6.78 -45.13
CA THR A 122 38.62 -5.52 -45.83
C THR A 122 37.97 -5.71 -47.21
N SER A 123 37.11 -4.78 -47.64
CA SER A 123 37.22 -4.14 -48.98
C SER A 123 36.29 -2.94 -49.12
N ALA A 124 36.75 -1.94 -49.87
CA ALA A 124 36.35 -0.53 -49.84
C ALA A 124 35.32 -0.10 -50.92
N LEU A 125 34.97 1.20 -50.83
CA LEU A 125 34.60 2.15 -51.91
C LEU A 125 33.14 2.17 -52.43
N ASN A 126 32.35 3.18 -52.05
CA ASN A 126 32.19 4.45 -52.82
C ASN A 126 30.96 5.27 -52.36
N ASN A 127 31.22 6.56 -52.09
CA ASN A 127 30.26 7.68 -52.04
C ASN A 127 30.16 8.31 -53.48
N PRO A 128 29.34 9.35 -53.82
CA PRO A 128 28.76 10.39 -52.94
C PRO A 128 27.36 10.99 -53.31
N ALA A 129 26.90 11.93 -52.45
CA ALA A 129 26.13 13.17 -52.77
C ALA A 129 24.62 13.04 -53.18
N LEU A 130 23.66 13.96 -52.95
CA LEU A 130 23.61 15.36 -52.49
C LEU A 130 22.14 15.75 -52.11
N LEU A 131 21.98 16.62 -51.09
CA LEU A 131 21.00 17.72 -50.83
C LEU A 131 19.53 17.79 -51.36
N SER A 132 18.70 18.37 -50.47
CA SER A 132 17.43 19.13 -50.65
C SER A 132 16.15 18.29 -50.81
N GLY A 133 14.95 18.66 -50.37
CA GLY A 133 14.38 19.90 -49.81
C GLY A 133 12.91 19.62 -49.42
N LYS A 134 12.28 20.60 -48.78
CA LYS A 134 10.98 20.55 -48.06
C LYS A 134 9.74 20.17 -48.91
N SER A 135 8.68 19.82 -48.16
CA SER A 135 7.25 20.17 -48.33
C SER A 135 6.29 19.13 -48.92
N GLY A 136 5.07 19.11 -48.39
CA GLY A 136 3.88 18.70 -49.15
C GLY A 136 2.92 17.73 -48.43
N PHE A 137 1.93 18.29 -47.73
CA PHE A 137 0.66 17.61 -47.41
C PHE A 137 -0.27 17.67 -48.64
N SER A 138 -0.90 16.54 -49.00
CA SER A 138 -2.26 16.37 -49.58
C SER A 138 -2.30 14.94 -50.16
N GLY A 139 -3.24 14.05 -49.82
CA GLY A 139 -4.66 14.10 -50.19
C GLY A 139 -4.88 13.17 -51.40
N ILE A 140 -6.07 12.53 -51.50
CA ILE A 140 -6.62 11.64 -52.57
C ILE A 140 -6.90 10.23 -51.97
N SER A 141 -8.12 9.87 -51.53
CA SER A 141 -9.46 9.73 -52.15
C SER A 141 -9.76 8.31 -52.69
N TYR A 142 -10.93 7.81 -52.27
CA TYR A 142 -11.61 6.51 -52.50
C TYR A 142 -11.84 6.12 -53.99
N PRO A 143 -12.33 4.89 -54.30
CA PRO A 143 -13.78 4.64 -54.28
C PRO A 143 -14.26 3.23 -53.85
N VAL A 144 -15.59 3.18 -53.76
CA VAL A 144 -16.57 2.22 -53.21
C VAL A 144 -16.97 1.13 -54.24
N THR A 145 -17.41 -0.07 -53.79
CA THR A 145 -18.75 -0.71 -54.06
C THR A 145 -18.75 -2.24 -54.02
N GLY A 146 -19.78 -2.81 -53.40
CA GLY A 146 -20.20 -4.21 -53.57
C GLY A 146 -20.96 -4.79 -52.36
N GLU A 147 -22.28 -4.64 -52.33
CA GLU A 147 -23.21 -5.25 -51.36
C GLU A 147 -23.37 -6.76 -51.59
N THR A 148 -23.64 -7.53 -50.52
CA THR A 148 -24.83 -8.42 -50.41
C THR A 148 -24.93 -9.06 -49.02
N SER A 149 -26.18 -9.21 -48.58
CA SER A 149 -26.71 -9.62 -47.27
C SER A 149 -26.60 -11.11 -46.94
N SER A 150 -26.45 -11.46 -45.65
CA SER A 150 -27.32 -12.43 -44.95
C SER A 150 -26.94 -12.57 -43.46
N GLU A 151 -27.98 -12.75 -42.65
CA GLU A 151 -28.06 -12.80 -41.18
C GLU A 151 -27.34 -14.00 -40.52
N ASN A 152 -26.68 -13.80 -39.37
CA ASN A 152 -27.22 -14.18 -38.04
C ASN A 152 -26.11 -14.27 -36.98
N GLY A 153 -26.35 -13.57 -35.86
CA GLY A 153 -25.95 -13.95 -34.51
C GLY A 153 -24.47 -13.91 -34.17
N ASP A 154 -23.99 -12.77 -33.66
CA ASP A 154 -22.95 -12.82 -32.63
C ASP A 154 -23.11 -11.73 -31.57
N SER A 155 -22.98 -12.20 -30.34
CA SER A 155 -23.10 -11.50 -29.07
C SER A 155 -22.19 -10.27 -28.99
N ILE A 156 -22.73 -9.16 -28.47
CA ILE A 156 -21.98 -7.92 -28.13
C ILE A 156 -21.13 -8.17 -26.88
N TYR A 157 -20.10 -9.00 -27.02
CA TYR A 157 -19.04 -9.24 -26.05
C TYR A 157 -17.70 -9.33 -26.79
N SER A 158 -17.22 -8.23 -27.38
CA SER A 158 -15.81 -8.16 -27.80
C SER A 158 -15.20 -6.77 -27.88
N ILE A 159 -15.85 -5.72 -27.35
CA ILE A 159 -15.30 -4.38 -27.41
C ILE A 159 -15.51 -3.71 -26.06
N CYS A 160 -14.53 -3.89 -25.17
CA CYS A 160 -14.14 -3.03 -24.05
C CYS A 160 -13.18 -3.83 -23.13
N GLN A 161 -11.99 -4.16 -23.65
CA GLN A 161 -10.82 -4.40 -22.79
C GLN A 161 -9.77 -3.32 -23.10
N GLY A 162 -9.40 -2.61 -22.03
CA GLY A 162 -8.55 -1.42 -22.01
C GLY A 162 -9.19 -0.48 -20.99
N SER A 163 -8.60 -0.17 -19.85
CA SER A 163 -7.21 -0.27 -19.39
C SER A 163 -7.22 -0.09 -17.86
N ASP A 164 -6.55 -0.98 -17.13
CA ASP A 164 -5.73 -0.67 -15.95
C ASP A 164 -5.15 -1.98 -15.39
N GLY A 165 -4.39 -2.64 -16.26
CA GLY A 165 -3.31 -3.52 -15.87
C GLY A 165 -2.05 -2.92 -16.48
N MET A 166 -0.95 -2.85 -15.73
CA MET A 166 0.35 -2.55 -16.30
C MET A 166 0.66 -3.57 -17.40
N THR A 167 0.38 -3.19 -18.65
CA THR A 167 0.79 -3.95 -19.83
C THR A 167 2.28 -3.71 -20.00
N TYR A 168 3.10 -4.67 -19.58
CA TYR A 168 4.48 -4.69 -20.02
C TYR A 168 4.50 -5.12 -21.48
N VAL A 169 4.97 -4.20 -22.32
CA VAL A 169 5.30 -4.45 -23.71
C VAL A 169 6.39 -5.52 -23.75
N LEU A 170 6.05 -6.69 -24.30
CA LEU A 170 7.03 -7.71 -24.67
C LEU A 170 7.98 -7.10 -25.72
N PRO A 171 9.30 -7.27 -25.59
CA PRO A 171 10.17 -7.06 -26.74
C PRO A 171 9.80 -8.12 -27.78
N ASP A 172 9.30 -7.67 -28.93
CA ASP A 172 9.27 -8.47 -30.15
C ASP A 172 10.70 -8.85 -30.52
N SER A 173 11.13 -10.01 -30.08
CA SER A 173 12.09 -10.90 -30.74
C SER A 173 12.28 -12.13 -29.88
N ALA A 174 12.15 -13.29 -30.53
CA ALA A 174 12.40 -14.61 -29.97
C ALA A 174 13.68 -14.64 -29.12
N SER A 175 13.52 -14.52 -27.81
CA SER A 175 14.51 -14.96 -26.85
C SER A 175 14.14 -16.39 -26.49
N PRO A 176 15.01 -17.39 -26.74
CA PRO A 176 14.70 -18.75 -26.38
C PRO A 176 14.52 -18.81 -24.86
N VAL A 177 13.42 -19.41 -24.40
CA VAL A 177 13.34 -19.93 -23.03
C VAL A 177 14.58 -20.81 -22.86
N PRO A 178 15.42 -20.62 -21.82
CA PRO A 178 16.56 -21.50 -21.61
C PRO A 178 16.03 -22.93 -21.55
N GLU A 179 16.51 -23.80 -22.45
CA GLU A 179 16.33 -25.24 -22.28
C GLU A 179 16.97 -25.60 -20.93
N ILE A 180 16.14 -25.80 -19.91
CA ILE A 180 16.59 -26.29 -18.61
C ILE A 180 16.93 -27.77 -18.82
N LEU A 181 18.17 -28.04 -19.24
CA LEU A 181 18.70 -29.40 -19.43
C LEU A 181 18.90 -30.16 -18.10
N SER A 182 18.72 -29.49 -16.96
CA SER A 182 18.68 -30.11 -15.63
C SER A 182 18.07 -29.13 -14.62
N PHE A 183 17.12 -29.58 -13.80
CA PHE A 183 16.61 -28.79 -12.68
C PHE A 183 17.78 -28.36 -11.77
N PRO A 184 17.84 -27.10 -11.33
CA PRO A 184 18.91 -26.65 -10.44
C PRO A 184 18.91 -27.45 -9.14
N ASP A 185 20.09 -27.64 -8.53
CA ASP A 185 20.23 -28.17 -7.16
C ASP A 185 19.62 -27.16 -6.18
N LEU A 186 18.30 -27.29 -5.98
CA LEU A 186 17.54 -26.51 -5.02
C LEU A 186 17.69 -27.14 -3.64
N ASP A 187 18.12 -26.36 -2.65
CA ASP A 187 18.08 -26.78 -1.25
C ASP A 187 16.63 -26.76 -0.74
N LEU A 188 15.90 -27.83 -1.09
CA LEU A 188 14.50 -28.05 -0.72
C LEU A 188 14.32 -28.12 0.79
N GLU A 189 15.30 -28.67 1.51
CA GLU A 189 15.21 -28.79 2.96
C GLU A 189 15.12 -27.39 3.59
N SER A 190 15.97 -26.46 3.17
CA SER A 190 15.91 -25.08 3.67
C SER A 190 14.67 -24.31 3.20
N LEU A 191 14.16 -24.55 1.98
CA LEU A 191 12.88 -23.97 1.53
C LEU A 191 11.73 -24.44 2.43
N MET A 192 11.68 -25.73 2.76
CA MET A 192 10.65 -26.34 3.61
C MET A 192 10.74 -25.87 5.07
N HIS A 193 11.90 -25.39 5.52
CA HIS A 193 12.09 -24.74 6.82
C HIS A 193 11.85 -23.22 6.81
N SER A 194 11.50 -22.64 5.66
CA SER A 194 11.15 -21.23 5.59
C SER A 194 9.91 -20.92 6.42
N LYS A 195 9.96 -19.81 7.17
CA LYS A 195 8.88 -19.36 8.03
C LYS A 195 7.83 -18.60 7.22
N LEU A 196 6.59 -19.00 7.38
CA LEU A 196 5.41 -18.31 6.87
C LEU A 196 4.54 -17.86 8.04
N TYR A 197 3.81 -16.77 7.80
CA TYR A 197 2.93 -16.12 8.76
C TYR A 197 1.53 -16.10 8.17
N LEU A 198 0.82 -17.22 8.34
CA LEU A 198 -0.52 -17.40 7.80
C LEU A 198 -1.51 -17.40 8.97
N PRO A 199 -2.71 -16.82 8.79
CA PRO A 199 -3.80 -16.98 9.73
C PRO A 199 -4.35 -18.42 9.68
N ASP A 200 -5.24 -18.78 10.61
CA ASP A 200 -5.91 -20.09 10.55
C ASP A 200 -6.78 -20.24 9.29
N LEU A 201 -7.09 -21.49 8.94
CA LEU A 201 -7.82 -21.82 7.71
C LEU A 201 -9.17 -21.10 7.62
N GLN A 202 -9.89 -20.96 8.73
CA GLN A 202 -11.21 -20.32 8.73
C GLN A 202 -11.08 -18.84 8.34
N VAL A 203 -10.10 -18.15 8.91
CA VAL A 203 -9.78 -16.76 8.56
C VAL A 203 -9.32 -16.64 7.10
N GLN A 204 -8.52 -17.58 6.60
CA GLN A 204 -8.11 -17.59 5.18
C GLN A 204 -9.33 -17.66 4.23
N LEU A 205 -10.29 -18.54 4.51
CA LEU A 205 -11.51 -18.70 3.71
C LEU A 205 -12.41 -17.46 3.77
N GLU A 206 -12.54 -16.84 4.95
CA GLU A 206 -13.27 -15.57 5.07
C GLU A 206 -12.60 -14.44 4.28
N ILE A 207 -11.27 -14.35 4.31
CA ILE A 207 -10.53 -13.39 3.48
C ILE A 207 -10.84 -13.61 2.00
N LEU A 208 -10.78 -14.84 1.50
CA LEU A 208 -11.09 -15.13 0.09
C LEU A 208 -12.51 -14.71 -0.30
N LYS A 209 -13.51 -14.97 0.57
CA LYS A 209 -14.90 -14.51 0.35
C LYS A 209 -14.99 -12.99 0.25
N ILE A 210 -14.31 -12.27 1.15
CA ILE A 210 -14.27 -10.80 1.13
C ILE A 210 -13.61 -10.31 -0.16
N LYS A 211 -12.48 -10.89 -0.56
CA LYS A 211 -11.80 -10.52 -1.82
C LYS A 211 -12.68 -10.75 -3.04
N ALA A 212 -13.41 -11.87 -3.08
CA ALA A 212 -14.35 -12.16 -4.15
C ALA A 212 -15.47 -11.10 -4.22
N LEU A 213 -16.03 -10.72 -3.07
CA LEU A 213 -17.02 -9.65 -2.99
C LEU A 213 -16.45 -8.30 -3.46
N THR A 214 -15.22 -7.96 -3.08
CA THR A 214 -14.55 -6.74 -3.54
C THR A 214 -14.37 -6.73 -5.07
N LYS A 215 -13.93 -7.84 -5.66
CA LYS A 215 -13.78 -7.98 -7.13
C LYS A 215 -15.13 -7.80 -7.84
N GLU A 216 -16.19 -8.39 -7.29
CA GLU A 216 -17.54 -8.24 -7.84
C GLU A 216 -18.01 -6.77 -7.79
N LEU A 217 -17.79 -6.07 -6.67
CA LEU A 217 -18.13 -4.65 -6.55
C LEU A 217 -17.35 -3.78 -7.55
N ILE A 218 -16.05 -4.03 -7.73
CA ILE A 218 -15.22 -3.34 -8.73
C ILE A 218 -15.77 -3.59 -10.15
N SER A 219 -16.09 -4.85 -10.49
CA SER A 219 -16.69 -5.21 -11.77
C SER A 219 -18.00 -4.45 -12.02
N GLN A 220 -18.89 -4.41 -11.02
CA GLN A 220 -20.14 -3.66 -11.09
C GLN A 220 -19.93 -2.16 -11.27
N LEU A 221 -18.94 -1.58 -10.60
CA LEU A 221 -18.57 -0.17 -10.77
C LEU A 221 -18.01 0.11 -12.18
N ASN A 222 -17.19 -0.78 -12.73
CA ASN A 222 -16.67 -0.65 -14.10
C ASN A 222 -17.80 -0.73 -15.14
N ILE A 223 -18.71 -1.71 -15.01
CA ILE A 223 -19.90 -1.81 -15.86
C ILE A 223 -20.73 -0.53 -15.75
N PHE A 224 -20.87 -0.01 -14.53
CA PHE A 224 -21.61 1.22 -14.28
C PHE A 224 -20.97 2.42 -14.99
N GLU A 225 -19.65 2.57 -14.91
CA GLU A 225 -18.89 3.60 -15.62
C GLU A 225 -19.12 3.53 -17.13
N CYS A 226 -19.00 2.35 -17.74
CA CYS A 226 -19.29 2.17 -19.18
C CYS A 226 -20.73 2.57 -19.54
N ARG A 227 -21.70 2.31 -18.64
CA ARG A 227 -23.11 2.69 -18.86
C ARG A 227 -23.36 4.19 -18.74
N LEU A 228 -22.58 4.93 -17.95
CA LEU A 228 -22.70 6.38 -17.89
C LEU A 228 -22.45 7.03 -19.25
N SER A 229 -21.46 6.52 -19.98
CA SER A 229 -21.10 6.99 -21.33
C SER A 229 -22.19 6.71 -22.38
N THR A 230 -23.03 5.70 -22.16
CA THR A 230 -24.07 5.27 -23.12
C THR A 230 -25.49 5.69 -22.72
N TYR A 231 -25.76 5.94 -21.43
CA TYR A 231 -27.09 6.30 -20.92
C TYR A 231 -27.05 7.25 -19.71
N PRO A 232 -26.84 8.55 -19.92
CA PRO A 232 -26.72 9.53 -18.83
C PRO A 232 -28.08 9.99 -18.29
N LYS A 233 -28.92 9.08 -17.78
CA LYS A 233 -30.14 9.44 -17.04
C LYS A 233 -29.93 9.30 -15.52
N SER A 234 -30.63 10.10 -14.72
CA SER A 234 -30.54 10.09 -13.24
C SER A 234 -29.16 10.43 -12.64
N MET A 235 -28.41 11.33 -13.29
CA MET A 235 -27.06 11.76 -12.89
C MET A 235 -26.96 12.28 -11.45
N SER A 236 -27.99 12.96 -10.95
CA SER A 236 -28.01 13.50 -9.57
C SER A 236 -28.12 12.42 -8.50
N HIS A 237 -29.01 11.43 -8.69
CA HIS A 237 -29.19 10.31 -7.77
C HIS A 237 -27.98 9.38 -7.78
N ILE A 238 -27.43 9.14 -8.97
CA ILE A 238 -26.19 8.38 -9.16
C ILE A 238 -25.03 9.04 -8.42
N ARG A 239 -24.82 10.34 -8.66
CA ARG A 239 -23.75 11.09 -7.98
C ARG A 239 -23.90 10.98 -6.47
N ARG A 240 -25.09 11.20 -5.93
CA ARG A 240 -25.34 11.10 -4.48
C ARG A 240 -24.98 9.72 -3.92
N LYS A 241 -25.33 8.64 -4.62
CA LYS A 241 -24.99 7.27 -4.19
C LYS A 241 -23.49 7.00 -4.23
N LEU A 242 -22.81 7.42 -5.29
CA LEU A 242 -21.35 7.27 -5.39
C LEU A 242 -20.61 8.08 -4.32
N GLU A 243 -21.08 9.29 -4.01
CA GLU A 243 -20.55 10.09 -2.90
C GLU A 243 -20.68 9.33 -1.56
N LEU A 244 -21.83 8.71 -1.28
CA LEU A 244 -21.99 7.88 -0.08
C LEU A 244 -21.05 6.67 -0.05
N ILE A 245 -20.85 5.99 -1.19
CA ILE A 245 -19.90 4.87 -1.29
C ILE A 245 -18.47 5.39 -1.06
N ARG A 246 -18.11 6.53 -1.65
CA ARG A 246 -16.78 7.14 -1.49
C ARG A 246 -16.52 7.49 -0.03
N GLU A 247 -17.47 8.13 0.65
CA GLU A 247 -17.33 8.45 2.06
C GLU A 247 -17.26 7.19 2.94
N ALA A 248 -18.05 6.15 2.65
CA ALA A 248 -17.98 4.89 3.39
C ALA A 248 -16.61 4.19 3.24
N VAL A 249 -16.09 4.12 2.01
CA VAL A 249 -14.75 3.56 1.75
C VAL A 249 -13.66 4.40 2.41
N LYS A 250 -13.79 5.73 2.35
CA LYS A 250 -12.86 6.65 3.02
C LYS A 250 -12.85 6.44 4.53
N LEU A 251 -14.02 6.41 5.18
CA LEU A 251 -14.14 6.18 6.62
C LEU A 251 -13.57 4.84 7.05
N ALA A 252 -13.78 3.78 6.26
CA ALA A 252 -13.18 2.47 6.55
C ALA A 252 -11.64 2.54 6.49
N ASN A 253 -11.09 3.16 5.45
CA ASN A 253 -9.64 3.33 5.33
C ASN A 253 -9.07 4.22 6.43
N ASP A 254 -9.76 5.30 6.81
CA ASP A 254 -9.35 6.20 7.87
C ASP A 254 -9.33 5.45 9.21
N SER A 255 -10.36 4.63 9.51
CA SER A 255 -10.39 3.77 10.71
C SER A 255 -9.22 2.79 10.74
N ASP A 256 -8.96 2.09 9.64
CA ASP A 256 -7.85 1.14 9.53
C ASP A 256 -6.48 1.82 9.65
N TYR A 257 -6.34 3.02 9.07
CA TYR A 257 -5.16 3.86 9.20
C TYR A 257 -4.91 4.27 10.65
N ILE A 258 -5.94 4.74 11.37
CA ILE A 258 -5.82 5.05 12.80
C ILE A 258 -5.44 3.81 13.62
N LEU A 259 -6.05 2.65 13.34
CA LEU A 259 -5.68 1.39 14.00
C LEU A 259 -4.21 1.03 13.74
N GLU A 260 -3.71 1.24 12.52
CA GLU A 260 -2.31 1.01 12.20
C GLU A 260 -1.39 1.95 12.97
N LEU A 261 -1.73 3.25 13.05
CA LEU A 261 -1.00 4.22 13.88
C LEU A 261 -0.95 3.79 15.34
N ILE A 262 -2.09 3.37 15.92
CA ILE A 262 -2.17 2.90 17.29
C ILE A 262 -1.25 1.70 17.52
N ARG A 263 -1.26 0.70 16.61
CA ARG A 263 -0.39 -0.48 16.70
C ARG A 263 1.10 -0.13 16.62
N ARG A 264 1.48 0.87 15.82
CA ARG A 264 2.88 1.33 15.74
C ARG A 264 3.38 1.93 17.06
N GLY A 265 2.48 2.39 17.93
CA GLY A 265 2.80 3.01 19.20
C GLY A 265 3.32 4.45 19.06
N GLU A 266 3.46 5.13 20.20
CA GLU A 266 3.97 6.51 20.23
C GLU A 266 5.38 6.60 19.65
N SER A 267 5.66 7.71 18.96
CA SER A 267 6.94 7.98 18.32
C SER A 267 7.24 9.47 18.30
N LYS A 268 8.37 9.86 17.70
CA LYS A 268 8.70 11.29 17.52
C LYS A 268 7.59 12.07 16.82
N ARG A 269 6.84 11.41 15.91
CA ARG A 269 5.79 12.02 15.06
C ARG A 269 4.39 11.47 15.33
N LEU A 270 4.19 10.67 16.37
CA LEU A 270 2.89 10.15 16.77
C LEU A 270 2.76 10.21 18.29
N GLU A 271 1.69 10.82 18.79
CA GLU A 271 1.43 10.96 20.22
C GLU A 271 -0.03 10.59 20.50
N PHE A 272 -0.27 9.94 21.64
CA PHE A 272 -1.61 9.61 22.11
C PHE A 272 -1.97 10.48 23.32
N LYS A 273 -3.25 10.86 23.39
CA LYS A 273 -3.85 11.52 24.55
C LYS A 273 -5.21 10.89 24.80
N SER A 274 -5.48 10.56 26.05
CA SER A 274 -6.72 9.85 26.42
C SER A 274 -7.96 10.71 26.25
N THR A 275 -7.85 12.02 26.47
CA THR A 275 -8.96 12.99 26.48
C THR A 275 -8.45 14.36 26.03
N LEU A 276 -9.38 15.23 25.61
CA LEU A 276 -9.07 16.61 25.25
C LEU A 276 -9.01 17.55 26.47
N ARG A 277 -9.89 17.34 27.46
CA ARG A 277 -10.03 18.19 28.64
C ARG A 277 -10.30 17.44 29.93
N MET A 278 -10.87 16.22 29.86
CA MET A 278 -11.32 15.55 31.08
C MET A 278 -10.18 14.83 31.77
N ASN A 279 -9.92 15.16 33.03
CA ASN A 279 -9.04 14.36 33.86
C ASN A 279 -9.80 13.10 34.31
N LEU A 280 -9.39 11.93 33.80
CA LEU A 280 -10.08 10.67 34.05
C LEU A 280 -10.07 10.22 35.51
N MET A 281 -9.12 10.70 36.33
CA MET A 281 -9.06 10.38 37.75
C MET A 281 -10.06 11.22 38.57
N THR A 282 -10.23 12.49 38.22
CA THR A 282 -11.09 13.42 38.96
C THR A 282 -12.50 13.55 38.37
N GLY A 283 -12.69 13.11 37.12
CA GLY A 283 -13.94 13.25 36.37
C GLY A 283 -14.30 14.71 36.06
N LYS A 284 -13.33 15.63 36.11
CA LYS A 284 -13.55 17.07 35.89
C LYS A 284 -12.67 17.61 34.76
N PRO A 285 -13.14 18.65 34.04
CA PRO A 285 -12.28 19.38 33.11
C PRO A 285 -11.05 19.93 33.83
N ASP A 286 -9.88 19.76 33.21
CA ASP A 286 -8.58 20.12 33.78
C ASP A 286 -7.75 20.82 32.69
N TRP A 287 -7.27 22.02 33.01
CA TRP A 287 -6.42 22.80 32.12
C TRP A 287 -5.14 22.06 31.76
N ASN A 288 -4.56 21.28 32.67
CA ASN A 288 -3.32 20.55 32.37
C ASN A 288 -3.50 19.51 31.26
N ILE A 289 -4.71 18.96 31.11
CA ILE A 289 -5.05 18.02 30.03
C ILE A 289 -5.14 18.77 28.69
N GLN A 290 -5.83 19.91 28.66
CA GLN A 290 -5.91 20.76 27.46
C GLN A 290 -4.53 21.29 27.06
N HIS A 291 -3.76 21.75 28.05
CA HIS A 291 -2.40 22.23 27.88
C HIS A 291 -1.50 21.15 27.30
N ALA A 292 -1.60 19.90 27.76
CA ALA A 292 -0.83 18.79 27.21
C ALA A 292 -1.13 18.56 25.71
N VAL A 293 -2.39 18.65 25.29
CA VAL A 293 -2.78 18.58 23.87
C VAL A 293 -2.18 19.75 23.08
N LEU A 294 -2.38 20.97 23.54
CA LEU A 294 -1.92 22.19 22.85
C LEU A 294 -0.39 22.27 22.78
N LYS A 295 0.29 21.88 23.87
CA LYS A 295 1.75 21.76 23.95
C LYS A 295 2.29 20.82 22.87
N THR A 296 1.63 19.67 22.67
CA THR A 296 2.04 18.72 21.63
C THR A 296 1.86 19.29 20.23
N ILE A 297 0.73 19.97 19.97
CA ILE A 297 0.50 20.64 18.68
C ILE A 297 1.60 21.66 18.40
N VAL A 298 1.89 22.56 19.34
CA VAL A 298 2.96 23.56 19.18
C VAL A 298 4.33 22.90 18.99
N ALA A 299 4.62 21.83 19.73
CA ALA A 299 5.85 21.07 19.56
C ALA A 299 5.99 20.47 18.14
N TYR A 300 4.90 19.98 17.55
CA TYR A 300 4.90 19.48 16.18
C TYR A 300 5.10 20.60 15.15
N LEU A 301 4.39 21.72 15.30
CA LEU A 301 4.54 22.88 14.42
C LEU A 301 5.99 23.38 14.41
N ASN A 302 6.66 23.40 15.56
CA ASN A 302 8.04 23.89 15.68
C ASN A 302 9.11 22.89 15.23
N THR A 303 8.77 21.64 14.92
CA THR A 303 9.76 20.60 14.59
C THR A 303 9.63 20.02 13.19
N ASP A 304 9.04 18.84 13.08
CA ASP A 304 8.97 18.04 11.85
C ASP A 304 7.51 17.74 11.44
N GLY A 305 6.55 18.36 12.13
CA GLY A 305 5.16 17.95 12.10
C GLY A 305 4.93 16.62 12.84
N GLY A 306 3.71 16.11 12.75
CA GLY A 306 3.32 14.86 13.40
C GLY A 306 1.81 14.71 13.50
N ILE A 307 1.41 13.59 14.08
CA ILE A 307 0.01 13.24 14.31
C ILE A 307 -0.20 13.13 15.83
N LEU A 308 -1.29 13.72 16.30
CA LEU A 308 -1.79 13.56 17.66
C LEU A 308 -3.16 12.91 17.60
N LEU A 309 -3.31 11.77 18.29
CA LEU A 309 -4.60 11.10 18.46
C LEU A 309 -5.16 11.41 19.85
N VAL A 310 -6.37 11.95 19.91
CA VAL A 310 -7.09 12.19 21.17
C VAL A 310 -8.27 11.22 21.29
N GLY A 311 -8.42 10.60 22.45
CA GLY A 311 -9.31 9.46 22.67
C GLY A 311 -8.59 8.12 22.66
N VAL A 312 -7.26 8.10 22.81
CA VAL A 312 -6.44 6.88 22.85
C VAL A 312 -5.58 6.90 24.11
N SER A 313 -5.54 5.80 24.87
CA SER A 313 -4.68 5.69 26.06
C SER A 313 -3.20 5.56 25.67
N ASN A 314 -2.30 5.75 26.63
CA ASN A 314 -0.86 5.56 26.39
C ASN A 314 -0.52 4.11 26.00
N ASP A 315 -1.36 3.16 26.41
CA ASP A 315 -1.22 1.73 26.09
C ASP A 315 -1.90 1.35 24.75
N GLY A 316 -2.44 2.34 24.02
CA GLY A 316 -3.12 2.13 22.74
C GLY A 316 -4.59 1.72 22.85
N GLU A 317 -5.20 1.79 24.03
CA GLU A 317 -6.64 1.51 24.17
C GLU A 317 -7.47 2.65 23.56
N ILE A 318 -8.43 2.29 22.69
CA ILE A 318 -9.35 3.27 22.10
C ILE A 318 -10.42 3.61 23.14
N LEU A 319 -10.34 4.81 23.72
CA LEU A 319 -11.28 5.34 24.71
C LEU A 319 -12.40 6.16 24.06
N GLY A 320 -12.07 6.87 22.98
CA GLY A 320 -12.92 7.82 22.28
C GLY A 320 -13.14 9.15 23.04
N ILE A 321 -13.84 10.09 22.41
CA ILE A 321 -14.02 11.45 22.94
C ILE A 321 -15.22 11.62 23.89
N LYS A 322 -16.04 10.58 24.11
CA LYS A 322 -17.24 10.67 24.95
C LYS A 322 -16.93 11.08 26.40
N ASN A 323 -15.78 10.66 26.93
CA ASN A 323 -15.33 11.02 28.27
C ASN A 323 -15.08 12.52 28.46
N ASP A 324 -14.91 13.28 27.37
CA ASP A 324 -14.78 14.74 27.44
C ASP A 324 -16.09 15.46 27.80
N GLY A 325 -17.22 14.74 27.84
CA GLY A 325 -18.49 15.25 28.36
C GLY A 325 -19.11 16.36 27.51
N PHE A 326 -18.89 16.32 26.20
CA PHE A 326 -19.57 17.21 25.25
C PHE A 326 -20.93 16.61 24.82
N PRO A 327 -21.95 17.43 24.55
CA PRO A 327 -23.26 16.93 24.10
C PRO A 327 -23.21 16.18 22.77
N ASN A 328 -22.34 16.60 21.86
CA ASN A 328 -22.15 16.03 20.54
C ASN A 328 -20.76 16.40 19.98
N GLU A 329 -20.44 15.78 18.85
CA GLU A 329 -19.18 15.94 18.11
C GLU A 329 -18.93 17.38 17.66
N ASP A 330 -19.97 18.07 17.18
CA ASP A 330 -19.87 19.48 16.76
C ASP A 330 -19.41 20.40 17.89
N ARG A 331 -19.94 20.20 19.11
CA ARG A 331 -19.55 20.99 20.29
C ARG A 331 -18.13 20.67 20.75
N PHE A 332 -17.71 19.41 20.61
CA PHE A 332 -16.33 19.01 20.87
C PHE A 332 -15.37 19.70 19.90
N LEU A 333 -15.64 19.64 18.59
CA LEU A 333 -14.82 20.27 17.55
C LEU A 333 -14.81 21.80 17.67
N LEU A 334 -15.94 22.41 18.01
CA LEU A 334 -16.02 23.85 18.27
C LEU A 334 -15.13 24.27 19.45
N HIS A 335 -15.12 23.48 20.53
CA HIS A 335 -14.24 23.72 21.68
C HIS A 335 -12.78 23.58 21.28
N PHE A 336 -12.41 22.53 20.55
CA PHE A 336 -11.05 22.35 20.06
C PHE A 336 -10.60 23.53 19.18
N LYS A 337 -11.44 23.96 18.23
CA LYS A 337 -11.18 25.15 17.40
C LYS A 337 -10.97 26.41 18.23
N GLN A 338 -11.74 26.57 19.31
CA GLN A 338 -11.59 27.71 20.22
C GLN A 338 -10.25 27.65 20.98
N LEU A 339 -9.82 26.48 21.42
CA LEU A 339 -8.50 26.30 22.04
C LEU A 339 -7.37 26.70 21.09
N ILE A 340 -7.41 26.25 19.83
CA ILE A 340 -6.44 26.65 18.81
C ILE A 340 -6.44 28.17 18.63
N LYS A 341 -7.62 28.79 18.48
CA LYS A 341 -7.76 30.24 18.32
C LYS A 341 -7.18 31.03 19.50
N GLN A 342 -7.43 30.59 20.72
CA GLN A 342 -7.03 31.29 21.96
C GLN A 342 -5.54 31.13 22.26
N HIS A 343 -5.03 29.91 22.12
CA HIS A 343 -3.71 29.56 22.67
C HIS A 343 -2.61 29.46 21.61
N ILE A 344 -2.93 29.26 20.33
CA ILE A 344 -1.93 29.10 19.26
C ILE A 344 -2.07 30.24 18.24
N GLY A 345 -3.31 30.56 17.85
CA GLY A 345 -3.64 31.61 16.90
C GLY A 345 -4.07 31.07 15.53
N LEU A 346 -4.99 31.80 14.89
CA LEU A 346 -5.63 31.34 13.65
C LEU A 346 -4.69 31.29 12.44
N ASN A 347 -3.58 32.02 12.46
CA ASN A 347 -2.60 32.06 11.37
C ASN A 347 -1.98 30.67 11.11
N TYR A 348 -1.94 29.80 12.12
CA TYR A 348 -1.41 28.43 12.01
C TYR A 348 -2.49 27.39 11.67
N SER A 349 -3.77 27.78 11.56
CA SER A 349 -4.85 26.85 11.21
C SER A 349 -4.61 26.06 9.91
N PRO A 350 -4.02 26.64 8.84
CA PRO A 350 -3.69 25.88 7.63
C PRO A 350 -2.66 24.76 7.84
N MET A 351 -1.93 24.79 8.95
CA MET A 351 -0.94 23.78 9.33
C MET A 351 -1.50 22.74 10.31
N ILE A 352 -2.76 22.87 10.75
CA ILE A 352 -3.41 22.00 11.72
C ILE A 352 -4.71 21.48 11.10
N GLU A 353 -4.63 20.29 10.52
CA GLU A 353 -5.79 19.56 10.01
C GLU A 353 -6.31 18.65 11.13
N TYR A 354 -7.63 18.60 11.33
CA TYR A 354 -8.21 17.74 12.35
C TYR A 354 -9.57 17.19 11.92
N THR A 355 -9.85 15.94 12.28
CA THR A 355 -11.10 15.25 11.98
C THR A 355 -11.43 14.25 13.07
N LEU A 356 -12.72 13.95 13.24
CA LEU A 356 -13.15 12.80 14.03
C LEU A 356 -13.20 11.57 13.11
N VAL A 357 -12.61 10.48 13.57
CA VAL A 357 -12.55 9.20 12.88
C VAL A 357 -13.25 8.15 13.74
N PRO A 358 -14.29 7.46 13.22
CA PRO A 358 -14.94 6.38 13.94
C PRO A 358 -14.04 5.14 13.93
N VAL A 359 -13.57 4.70 15.10
CA VAL A 359 -12.74 3.50 15.26
C VAL A 359 -13.36 2.58 16.30
N ASN A 360 -13.68 1.34 15.92
CA ASN A 360 -14.34 0.35 16.79
C ASN A 360 -15.60 0.91 17.51
N GLY A 361 -16.39 1.74 16.81
CA GLY A 361 -17.61 2.36 17.34
C GLY A 361 -17.38 3.53 18.32
N LYS A 362 -16.15 4.04 18.41
CA LYS A 362 -15.76 5.20 19.23
C LYS A 362 -15.11 6.27 18.34
N GLU A 363 -15.49 7.52 18.54
CA GLU A 363 -14.89 8.65 17.81
C GLU A 363 -13.53 9.02 18.41
N VAL A 364 -12.49 9.03 17.57
CA VAL A 364 -11.12 9.47 17.90
C VAL A 364 -10.85 10.76 17.13
N LEU A 365 -10.30 11.78 17.80
CA LEU A 365 -9.86 13.01 17.14
C LEU A 365 -8.44 12.81 16.61
N GLU A 366 -8.29 12.78 15.29
CA GLU A 366 -7.00 12.88 14.62
C GLU A 366 -6.65 14.35 14.42
N ILE A 367 -5.43 14.74 14.80
CA ILE A 367 -4.87 16.06 14.55
C ILE A 367 -3.55 15.88 13.79
N ALA A 368 -3.53 16.24 12.51
CA ALA A 368 -2.35 16.24 11.66
C ALA A 368 -1.73 17.64 11.63
N CYS A 369 -0.51 17.74 12.14
CA CYS A 369 0.26 18.98 12.19
C CYS A 369 1.37 18.99 11.13
N LYS A 370 1.38 20.02 10.29
CA LYS A 370 2.48 20.34 9.38
C LYS A 370 3.50 21.22 10.12
N LYS A 371 4.77 21.06 9.78
CA LYS A 371 5.82 21.94 10.27
C LYS A 371 5.55 23.39 9.83
N SER A 372 5.72 24.34 10.75
CA SER A 372 5.72 25.78 10.47
C SER A 372 7.10 26.29 10.04
N ASP A 373 7.11 27.27 9.15
CA ASP A 373 8.32 28.02 8.77
C ASP A 373 8.58 29.23 9.69
N GLU A 374 7.75 29.41 10.71
CA GLU A 374 7.91 30.41 11.76
C GLU A 374 7.90 29.76 13.14
N ALA A 375 8.45 30.47 14.13
CA ALA A 375 8.38 30.07 15.52
C ALA A 375 6.95 30.21 16.06
N VAL A 376 6.39 29.13 16.59
CA VAL A 376 5.03 29.08 17.15
C VAL A 376 5.10 29.03 18.67
N PHE A 377 4.38 29.93 19.33
CA PHE A 377 4.31 30.02 20.78
C PHE A 377 2.92 29.60 21.28
N LEU A 378 2.90 28.88 22.40
CA LEU A 378 1.68 28.55 23.14
C LEU A 378 1.40 29.64 24.15
N LYS A 379 0.24 30.30 24.06
CA LYS A 379 -0.25 31.24 25.06
C LYS A 379 -0.96 30.47 26.17
N THR A 380 -0.54 30.69 27.41
CA THR A 380 -1.17 30.08 28.60
C THR A 380 -2.30 30.95 29.14
N ASP A 381 -3.11 30.40 30.05
CA ASP A 381 -4.17 31.15 30.75
C ASP A 381 -3.65 32.35 31.56
N LYS A 382 -2.36 32.36 31.90
CA LYS A 382 -1.71 33.48 32.61
C LYS A 382 -1.18 34.57 31.68
N ASN A 383 -1.47 34.45 30.38
CA ASN A 383 -0.98 35.34 29.32
C ASN A 383 0.56 35.29 29.14
N ASP A 384 1.20 34.22 29.63
CA ASP A 384 2.60 33.90 29.34
C ASP A 384 2.69 33.10 28.03
N GLU A 385 3.82 33.27 27.32
CA GLU A 385 4.13 32.51 26.10
C GLU A 385 5.16 31.41 26.38
N GLU A 386 4.91 30.23 25.82
CA GLU A 386 5.74 29.05 25.99
C GLU A 386 6.15 28.49 24.63
N PHE A 387 7.41 28.14 24.48
CA PHE A 387 7.93 27.53 23.26
C PHE A 387 8.27 26.06 23.50
N TYR A 388 7.71 25.19 22.66
CA TYR A 388 7.90 23.75 22.76
C TYR A 388 8.45 23.15 21.48
N ILE A 389 9.28 22.12 21.63
CA ILE A 389 9.78 21.29 20.53
C ILE A 389 9.61 19.80 20.87
N ARG A 390 9.58 18.94 19.85
CA ARG A 390 9.70 17.48 20.02
C ARG A 390 11.16 17.07 20.16
N THR A 391 11.47 16.40 21.28
CA THR A 391 12.73 15.70 21.54
C THR A 391 12.41 14.23 21.80
N GLY A 392 12.64 13.36 20.80
CA GLY A 392 12.17 11.97 20.85
C GLY A 392 10.62 11.92 20.95
N PRO A 393 10.04 11.02 21.77
CA PRO A 393 8.60 10.95 22.00
C PRO A 393 8.08 12.00 22.99
N SER A 394 8.92 12.96 23.41
CA SER A 394 8.55 13.94 24.43
C SER A 394 8.53 15.37 23.89
N SER A 395 7.70 16.21 24.49
CA SER A 395 7.62 17.64 24.18
C SER A 395 8.39 18.44 25.25
N GLU A 396 9.48 19.08 24.87
CA GLU A 396 10.41 19.81 25.74
C GLU A 396 10.17 21.33 25.61
N ARG A 397 10.15 22.04 26.75
CA ARG A 397 10.04 23.50 26.79
C ARG A 397 11.43 24.10 26.62
N LEU A 398 11.59 25.02 25.66
CA LEU A 398 12.80 25.82 25.55
C LEU A 398 12.59 27.22 26.14
N THR A 399 13.60 27.70 26.86
CA THR A 399 13.61 29.03 27.48
C THR A 399 15.01 29.64 27.38
N GLY A 400 15.11 30.96 27.49
CA GLY A 400 16.39 31.67 27.56
C GLY A 400 17.30 31.40 26.35
N SER A 401 18.58 31.14 26.60
CA SER A 401 19.59 30.93 25.55
C SER A 401 19.26 29.78 24.60
N LYS A 402 18.73 28.65 25.12
CA LYS A 402 18.36 27.49 24.28
C LYS A 402 17.28 27.83 23.26
N LEU A 403 16.30 28.64 23.65
CA LEU A 403 15.24 29.10 22.74
C LEU A 403 15.82 29.97 21.62
N ILE A 404 16.64 30.96 22.00
CA ILE A 404 17.27 31.89 21.06
C ILE A 404 18.13 31.12 20.05
N GLU A 405 18.96 30.19 20.53
CA GLU A 405 19.81 29.35 19.68
C GLU A 405 18.97 28.51 18.71
N TYR A 406 17.93 27.85 19.21
CA TYR A 406 17.05 27.03 18.39
C TYR A 406 16.38 27.86 17.29
N VAL A 407 15.77 28.99 17.65
CA VAL A 407 15.04 29.86 16.71
C VAL A 407 16.00 30.39 15.65
N ASN A 408 17.18 30.86 16.05
CA ASN A 408 18.17 31.38 15.11
C ASN A 408 18.64 30.31 14.12
N ARG A 409 18.97 29.10 14.60
CA ARG A 409 19.37 28.00 13.73
C ARG A 409 18.25 27.53 12.81
N ARG A 410 17.01 27.49 13.32
CA ARG A 410 15.86 26.86 12.66
C ARG A 410 15.21 27.74 11.60
N TYR A 411 15.09 29.04 11.89
CA TYR A 411 14.26 29.98 11.13
C TYR A 411 15.08 31.13 10.54
N ASN A 412 16.12 31.61 11.25
CA ASN A 412 16.92 32.75 10.80
C ASN A 412 18.20 32.34 10.05
N GLY A 413 18.59 31.06 10.11
CA GLY A 413 19.82 30.51 9.54
C GLY A 413 19.77 30.22 8.03
N LYS A 414 18.74 30.66 7.32
CA LYS A 414 18.72 30.68 5.85
C LYS A 414 18.91 32.12 5.38
N SER A 415 20.16 32.56 5.38
CA SER A 415 20.63 33.62 4.48
C SER A 415 21.46 32.90 3.42
N ASP A 416 20.87 32.73 2.24
CA ASP A 416 21.50 32.80 0.89
C ASP A 416 20.52 32.28 -0.18
#